data_AF-A0AA38L5H4-F1
#
_entry.id   AF-A0AA38L5H4-F1
#
_cell.length_a   1.000
_cell.length_b   1.000
_cell.length_c   1.000
_cell.angle_alpha   90.00
_cell.angle_beta   90.00
_cell.angle_gamma   90.00
#
_symmetry.space_group_name_H-M   'P 1'
#
loop_
_entity.id
_entity.type
_entity.pdbx_description
1 polymer ?
#
loop_
_entity_poly.entity_id
_entity_poly.type
_entity_poly.pdbx_seq_one_letter_code
_entity_poly.pdbx_strand_id
1 'polypeptide(L)'
;EADKVSVELYYESLCPYSANFIVNYLDKLFTDGLIDIVDLRLIPYGNARIGSNETISCQHGPYECVLNTVEACAIDAWPNLTQHFPFISCIESFVLAHEATEWKTCFEKTSLEMKVIGNCYESGYGKKLELQYAEETNSLQPPHQYVPWVVLNGQPLYENYENVEEYICKAYKGTLPQ
;
A
#
# COMPACT_ATOMS: atom_id res chain seq x y z
N GLU A 1 5.52 22.05 -16.77
CA GLU A 1 5.76 20.91 -15.88
C GLU A 1 5.01 19.73 -16.48
N ALA A 2 5.58 18.53 -16.51
CA ALA A 2 4.87 17.36 -17.02
C ALA A 2 4.01 16.78 -15.89
N ASP A 3 2.86 16.19 -16.24
CA ASP A 3 2.04 15.51 -15.25
C ASP A 3 2.80 14.30 -14.67
N LYS A 4 2.63 14.09 -13.36
CA LYS A 4 3.19 12.92 -12.67
C LYS A 4 2.58 11.63 -13.21
N VAL A 5 3.35 10.55 -13.16
CA VAL A 5 2.85 9.21 -13.48
C VAL A 5 2.04 8.70 -12.29
N SER A 6 0.77 8.37 -12.52
CA SER A 6 -0.08 7.76 -11.50
C SER A 6 0.30 6.28 -11.33
N VAL A 7 0.56 5.88 -10.09
CA VAL A 7 0.86 4.50 -9.71
C VAL A 7 -0.02 4.14 -8.52
N GLU A 8 -0.82 3.08 -8.67
CA GLU A 8 -1.67 2.56 -7.60
C GLU A 8 -1.25 1.13 -7.29
N LEU A 9 -1.00 0.84 -6.02
CA LEU A 9 -0.72 -0.51 -5.52
C LEU A 9 -1.90 -1.01 -4.68
N TYR A 10 -2.52 -2.09 -5.14
CA TYR A 10 -3.51 -2.84 -4.39
C TYR A 10 -2.84 -4.09 -3.80
N TYR A 11 -2.89 -4.24 -2.48
CA TYR A 11 -2.06 -5.22 -1.77
C TYR A 11 -2.71 -5.73 -0.47
N GLU A 12 -2.09 -6.75 0.14
CA GLU A 12 -2.46 -7.29 1.45
C GLU A 12 -1.24 -7.32 2.36
N SER A 13 -1.42 -6.89 3.61
CA SER A 13 -0.32 -6.68 4.56
C SER A 13 0.40 -7.97 5.00
N LEU A 14 -0.17 -9.17 4.79
CA LEU A 14 0.50 -10.44 5.11
C LEU A 14 0.85 -11.27 3.87
N CYS A 15 0.64 -10.73 2.67
CA CYS A 15 1.04 -11.39 1.44
C CYS A 15 2.55 -11.20 1.22
N PRO A 16 3.36 -12.29 1.15
CA PRO A 16 4.80 -12.17 1.01
C PRO A 16 5.24 -11.50 -0.31
N TYR A 17 4.45 -11.64 -1.39
CA TYR A 17 4.73 -10.96 -2.64
C TYR A 17 4.45 -9.45 -2.57
N SER A 18 3.42 -9.05 -1.81
CA SER A 18 3.09 -7.64 -1.56
C SER A 18 4.19 -6.99 -0.72
N ALA A 19 4.57 -7.64 0.38
CA ALA A 19 5.66 -7.21 1.25
C ALA A 19 6.98 -7.05 0.47
N ASN A 20 7.34 -8.07 -0.32
CA ASN A 20 8.52 -8.04 -1.18
C ASN A 20 8.48 -6.87 -2.19
N PHE A 21 7.33 -6.63 -2.82
CA PHE A 21 7.18 -5.55 -3.78
C PHE A 21 7.36 -4.17 -3.13
N ILE A 22 6.73 -3.93 -1.98
CA ILE A 22 6.84 -2.67 -1.24
C ILE A 22 8.30 -2.42 -0.84
N VAL A 23 8.94 -3.40 -0.19
CA VAL A 23 10.27 -3.26 0.41
C VAL A 23 11.38 -3.22 -0.64
N ASN A 24 11.31 -4.05 -1.68
CA ASN A 24 12.45 -4.25 -2.60
C ASN A 24 12.28 -3.56 -3.97
N TYR A 25 11.09 -3.03 -4.28
CA TYR A 25 10.81 -2.41 -5.59
C TYR A 25 10.21 -1.00 -5.45
N LEU A 26 9.16 -0.80 -4.63
CA LEU A 26 8.62 0.56 -4.44
C LEU A 26 9.54 1.47 -3.65
N ASP A 27 10.26 0.94 -2.66
CA ASP A 27 11.22 1.73 -1.86
C ASP A 27 12.31 2.37 -2.75
N LYS A 28 12.68 1.71 -3.85
CA LYS A 28 13.66 2.23 -4.83
C LYS A 28 13.21 3.51 -5.52
N LEU A 29 11.90 3.73 -5.66
CA LEU A 29 11.39 4.98 -6.23
C LEU A 29 11.85 6.20 -5.42
N PHE A 30 12.06 6.04 -4.11
CA PHE A 30 12.55 7.09 -3.24
C PHE A 30 14.06 7.27 -3.36
N THR A 31 14.83 6.18 -3.44
CA THR A 31 16.30 6.25 -3.55
C THR A 31 16.75 6.78 -4.91
N ASP A 32 16.01 6.45 -5.96
CA ASP A 32 16.35 6.76 -7.35
C ASP A 32 15.71 8.10 -7.80
N GLY A 33 15.03 8.80 -6.88
CA GLY A 33 14.40 10.11 -7.13
C GLY A 33 13.16 10.07 -8.02
N LEU A 34 12.72 8.89 -8.48
CA LEU A 34 11.52 8.73 -9.30
C LEU A 34 10.25 9.15 -8.57
N ILE A 35 10.24 9.14 -7.24
CA ILE A 35 9.09 9.55 -6.43
C ILE A 35 8.64 11.00 -6.70
N ASP A 36 9.56 11.87 -7.14
CA ASP A 36 9.24 13.26 -7.46
C ASP A 36 8.33 13.37 -8.70
N ILE A 37 8.39 12.38 -9.59
CA ILE A 37 7.60 12.32 -10.83
C ILE A 37 6.44 11.31 -10.77
N VAL A 38 6.21 10.71 -9.60
CA VAL A 38 5.16 9.71 -9.36
C VAL A 38 4.10 10.27 -8.40
N ASP A 39 2.84 9.96 -8.69
CA ASP A 39 1.73 10.06 -7.75
C ASP A 39 1.36 8.65 -7.29
N LEU A 40 1.90 8.23 -6.14
CA LEU A 40 1.78 6.88 -5.62
C LEU A 40 0.63 6.79 -4.62
N ARG A 41 -0.31 5.86 -4.86
CA ARG A 41 -1.37 5.49 -3.93
C ARG A 41 -1.20 4.04 -3.47
N LEU A 42 -1.43 3.83 -2.17
CA LEU A 42 -1.41 2.51 -1.52
C LEU A 42 -2.84 2.16 -1.11
N ILE A 43 -3.27 0.94 -1.45
CA ILE A 43 -4.63 0.45 -1.20
C ILE A 43 -4.53 -0.91 -0.46
N PRO A 44 -4.40 -0.91 0.87
CA PRO A 44 -4.36 -2.13 1.68
C PRO A 44 -5.77 -2.75 1.77
N TYR A 45 -6.03 -3.78 0.99
CA TYR A 45 -7.27 -4.57 1.04
C TYR A 45 -7.08 -5.91 0.32
N GLY A 46 -6.66 -5.83 -0.95
CA GLY A 46 -6.34 -6.97 -1.81
C GLY A 46 -7.47 -7.99 -1.93
N ASN A 47 -7.19 -9.27 -1.65
CA ASN A 47 -8.16 -10.37 -1.73
C ASN A 47 -9.10 -10.48 -0.52
N ALA A 48 -9.12 -9.49 0.38
CA ALA A 48 -10.10 -9.44 1.44
C ALA A 48 -11.54 -9.45 0.87
N ARG A 49 -12.49 -9.90 1.68
CA ARG A 49 -13.90 -10.03 1.28
C ARG A 49 -14.81 -9.42 2.33
N ILE A 50 -15.84 -8.73 1.84
CA ILE A 50 -16.95 -8.25 2.66
C ILE A 50 -18.02 -9.34 2.75
N GLY A 51 -18.27 -9.81 3.97
CA GLY A 51 -19.36 -10.72 4.33
C GLY A 51 -20.63 -9.99 4.78
N SER A 52 -21.57 -10.74 5.35
CA SER A 52 -22.79 -10.19 5.94
C SER A 52 -22.47 -9.19 7.06
N ASN A 53 -23.28 -8.13 7.19
CA ASN A 53 -23.08 -7.06 8.18
C ASN A 53 -21.71 -6.36 8.06
N GLU A 54 -21.18 -6.27 6.84
CA GLU A 54 -19.92 -5.59 6.53
C GLU A 54 -18.72 -6.19 7.30
N THR A 55 -18.76 -7.49 7.62
CA THR A 55 -17.61 -8.16 8.26
C THR A 55 -16.53 -8.38 7.22
N ILE A 56 -15.30 -7.96 7.51
CA ILE A 56 -14.16 -8.14 6.61
C ILE A 56 -13.42 -9.41 6.99
N SER A 57 -13.13 -10.24 5.99
CA SER A 57 -12.33 -11.45 6.12
C SER A 57 -11.17 -11.40 5.15
N CYS A 58 -9.97 -11.76 5.61
CA CYS A 58 -8.74 -11.66 4.84
C CYS A 58 -8.11 -13.05 4.64
N GLN A 59 -7.32 -13.23 3.58
CA GLN A 59 -6.81 -14.53 3.13
C GLN A 59 -5.86 -15.15 4.15
N HIS A 60 -5.03 -14.33 4.80
CA HIS A 60 -4.04 -14.75 5.79
C HIS A 60 -4.58 -14.65 7.24
N GLY A 61 -5.92 -14.61 7.38
CA GLY A 61 -6.61 -14.63 8.67
C GLY A 61 -6.84 -13.25 9.28
N PRO A 62 -7.35 -13.19 10.53
CA PRO A 62 -7.79 -11.93 11.12
C PRO A 62 -6.65 -10.95 11.39
N TYR A 63 -5.42 -11.42 11.55
CA TYR A 63 -4.27 -10.56 11.81
C TYR A 63 -3.89 -9.71 10.59
N GLU A 64 -4.09 -10.24 9.38
CA GLU A 64 -3.98 -9.46 8.14
C GLU A 64 -5.01 -8.33 8.12
N CYS A 65 -6.27 -8.60 8.46
CA CYS A 65 -7.28 -7.54 8.50
C CYS A 65 -6.93 -6.43 9.51
N VAL A 66 -6.29 -6.79 10.63
CA VAL A 66 -5.79 -5.82 11.61
C VAL A 66 -4.71 -4.93 10.98
N LEU A 67 -3.75 -5.53 10.28
CA LEU A 67 -2.64 -4.81 9.67
C LEU A 67 -3.07 -3.99 8.44
N ASN A 68 -3.94 -4.50 7.57
CA ASN A 68 -4.60 -3.71 6.53
C ASN A 68 -5.25 -2.46 7.12
N THR A 69 -6.04 -2.62 8.21
CA THR A 69 -6.68 -1.49 8.89
C THR A 69 -5.66 -0.50 9.49
N VAL A 70 -4.56 -1.00 10.06
CA VAL A 70 -3.47 -0.16 10.61
C VAL A 70 -2.83 0.68 9.51
N GLU A 71 -2.56 0.09 8.36
CA GLU A 71 -1.96 0.76 7.21
C GLU A 71 -2.94 1.74 6.56
N ALA A 72 -4.22 1.36 6.45
CA ALA A 72 -5.29 2.27 6.02
C ALA A 72 -5.38 3.51 6.92
N CYS A 73 -5.36 3.31 8.23
CA CYS A 73 -5.32 4.39 9.21
C CYS A 73 -4.05 5.25 9.09
N ALA A 74 -2.89 4.65 8.77
CA ALA A 74 -1.64 5.38 8.58
C ALA A 74 -1.70 6.30 7.34
N ILE A 75 -2.25 5.80 6.24
CA ILE A 75 -2.44 6.57 5.00
C ILE A 75 -3.37 7.77 5.24
N ASP A 76 -4.50 7.57 5.94
CA ASP A 76 -5.45 8.65 6.24
C ASP A 76 -4.85 9.68 7.24
N ALA A 77 -4.20 9.21 8.29
CA ALA A 77 -3.63 10.06 9.34
C ALA A 77 -2.44 10.90 8.86
N TRP A 78 -1.63 10.35 7.95
CA TRP A 78 -0.42 10.96 7.44
C TRP A 78 -0.49 11.06 5.91
N PRO A 79 -1.31 11.97 5.35
CA PRO A 79 -1.57 12.01 3.91
C PRO A 79 -0.33 12.37 3.06
N ASN A 80 0.75 12.84 3.69
CA ASN A 80 2.02 12.98 3.00
C ASN A 80 2.69 11.61 2.82
N LEU A 81 2.88 11.21 1.56
CA LEU A 81 3.52 9.95 1.19
C LEU A 81 4.87 9.72 1.88
N THR A 82 5.69 10.76 2.02
CA THR A 82 7.00 10.64 2.67
C THR A 82 6.92 10.38 4.18
N GLN A 83 5.73 10.46 4.77
CA GLN A 83 5.49 10.13 6.18
C GLN A 83 4.90 8.72 6.34
N HIS A 84 3.84 8.37 5.61
CA HIS A 84 3.21 7.05 5.78
C HIS A 84 3.97 5.92 5.10
N PHE A 85 4.61 6.16 3.95
CA PHE A 85 5.29 5.09 3.21
C PHE A 85 6.43 4.44 4.04
N PRO A 86 7.34 5.18 4.71
CA PRO A 86 8.35 4.55 5.56
C PRO A 86 7.79 3.70 6.70
N PHE A 87 6.60 4.07 7.22
CA PHE A 87 5.92 3.29 8.24
C PHE A 87 5.39 1.97 7.67
N ILE A 88 4.72 2.02 6.52
CA ILE A 88 4.20 0.83 5.83
C ILE A 88 5.36 -0.08 5.38
N SER A 89 6.38 0.48 4.72
CA SER A 89 7.60 -0.26 4.32
C SER A 89 8.27 -0.95 5.51
N CYS A 90 8.29 -0.30 6.69
CA CYS A 90 8.77 -0.92 7.92
C CYS A 90 7.90 -2.10 8.37
N ILE A 91 6.57 -1.99 8.37
CA ILE A 91 5.67 -3.11 8.72
C ILE A 91 5.91 -4.28 7.76
N GLU A 92 5.92 -4.00 6.46
CA GLU A 92 6.11 -5.00 5.42
C GLU A 92 7.49 -5.67 5.47
N SER A 93 8.52 -4.97 5.94
CA SER A 93 9.83 -5.57 6.18
C SER A 93 9.80 -6.67 7.25
N PHE A 94 8.99 -6.51 8.30
CA PHE A 94 8.78 -7.54 9.31
C PHE A 94 7.94 -8.70 8.78
N VAL A 95 6.97 -8.44 7.91
CA VAL A 95 6.19 -9.48 7.23
C VAL A 95 7.10 -10.34 6.36
N LEU A 96 7.96 -9.71 5.56
CA LEU A 96 8.95 -10.39 4.72
C LEU A 96 9.97 -11.19 5.53
N ALA A 97 10.32 -10.72 6.74
CA ALA A 97 11.18 -11.43 7.68
C ALA A 97 10.47 -12.54 8.47
N HIS A 98 9.15 -12.76 8.27
CA HIS A 98 8.32 -13.66 9.06
C HIS A 98 8.23 -13.29 10.56
N GLU A 99 8.33 -12.00 10.87
CA GLU A 99 8.34 -11.40 12.20
C GLU A 99 7.24 -10.35 12.36
N ALA A 100 6.11 -10.50 11.65
CA ALA A 100 5.03 -9.50 11.58
C ALA A 100 4.52 -9.02 12.95
N THR A 101 4.71 -9.77 14.04
CA THR A 101 4.32 -9.34 15.40
C THR A 101 5.12 -8.14 15.92
N GLU A 102 6.29 -7.87 15.35
CA GLU A 102 7.20 -6.78 15.76
C GLU A 102 6.87 -5.43 15.10
N TRP A 103 5.81 -5.37 14.27
CA TRP A 103 5.42 -4.17 13.50
C TRP A 103 5.28 -2.90 14.34
N LYS A 104 4.91 -3.01 15.63
CA LYS A 104 4.77 -1.85 16.53
C LYS A 104 6.08 -1.11 16.75
N THR A 105 7.23 -1.76 16.56
CA THR A 105 8.54 -1.09 16.62
C THR A 105 8.71 -0.05 15.50
N CYS A 106 7.87 -0.10 14.45
CA CYS A 106 7.87 0.89 13.38
C CYS A 106 7.48 2.30 13.86
N PHE A 107 6.71 2.45 14.93
CA PHE A 107 6.43 3.77 15.52
C PHE A 107 7.71 4.45 16.01
N GLU A 108 8.58 3.70 16.70
CA GLU A 108 9.88 4.22 17.16
C GLU A 108 10.82 4.49 15.99
N LYS A 109 10.88 3.57 15.01
CA LYS A 109 11.75 3.71 13.82
C LYS A 109 11.39 4.91 12.95
N THR A 110 10.12 5.31 12.92
CA THR A 110 9.61 6.43 12.09
C THR A 110 9.33 7.69 12.89
N SER A 111 9.46 7.65 14.22
CA SER A 111 9.07 8.75 15.11
C SER A 111 7.60 9.18 14.96
N LEU A 112 6.72 8.22 14.64
CA LEU A 112 5.29 8.44 14.47
C LEU A 112 4.50 7.98 15.71
N GLU A 113 3.36 8.62 15.95
CA GLU A 113 2.59 8.40 17.17
C GLU A 113 1.55 7.27 17.05
N MET A 114 1.74 6.20 17.82
CA MET A 114 0.79 5.07 17.90
C MET A 114 -0.64 5.50 18.22
N LYS A 115 -0.80 6.54 19.05
CA LYS A 115 -2.11 7.01 19.49
C LYS A 115 -3.01 7.41 18.32
N VAL A 116 -2.43 7.94 17.24
CA VAL A 116 -3.18 8.37 16.06
C VAL A 116 -3.85 7.18 15.38
N ILE A 117 -3.10 6.09 15.19
CA ILE A 117 -3.62 4.84 14.63
C ILE A 117 -4.59 4.15 15.58
N GLY A 118 -4.28 4.12 16.88
CA GLY A 118 -5.17 3.56 17.91
C GLY A 118 -6.56 4.20 17.90
N ASN A 119 -6.63 5.53 17.82
CA ASN A 119 -7.91 6.25 17.74
C ASN A 119 -8.70 5.90 16.47
N CYS A 120 -8.03 5.79 15.32
CA CYS A 120 -8.66 5.40 14.06
C CYS A 120 -9.26 3.98 14.15
N TYR A 121 -8.53 3.05 14.75
CA TYR A 121 -8.98 1.67 14.93
C TYR A 121 -10.15 1.57 15.93
N GLU A 122 -10.00 2.16 17.13
CA GLU A 122 -10.97 2.05 18.22
C GLU A 122 -12.30 2.77 17.94
N SER A 123 -12.27 3.85 17.16
CA SER A 123 -13.49 4.59 16.78
C SER A 123 -14.34 3.88 15.72
N GLY A 124 -13.83 2.80 15.12
CA GLY A 124 -14.45 2.15 13.96
C GLY A 124 -14.21 2.89 12.64
N TYR A 125 -13.46 4.00 12.65
CA TYR A 125 -13.10 4.73 11.45
C TYR A 125 -12.23 3.90 10.50
N GLY A 126 -11.31 3.10 11.04
CA GLY A 126 -10.51 2.15 10.25
C GLY A 126 -11.37 1.18 9.42
N LYS A 127 -12.47 0.67 9.99
CA LYS A 127 -13.42 -0.17 9.23
C LYS A 127 -14.04 0.59 8.06
N LYS A 128 -14.34 1.88 8.23
CA LYS A 128 -14.88 2.71 7.15
C LYS A 128 -13.87 2.86 6.01
N LEU A 129 -12.58 3.08 6.34
CA LEU A 129 -11.51 3.15 5.35
C LEU A 129 -11.37 1.83 4.58
N GLU A 130 -11.35 0.69 5.28
CA GLU A 130 -11.30 -0.63 4.65
C GLU A 130 -12.49 -0.88 3.70
N LEU A 131 -13.70 -0.44 4.06
CA LEU A 131 -14.86 -0.55 3.16
C LEU A 131 -14.74 0.33 1.91
N GLN A 132 -14.08 1.50 2.03
CA GLN A 132 -13.79 2.35 0.87
C GLN A 132 -12.74 1.71 -0.05
N TYR A 133 -11.67 1.16 0.52
CA TYR A 133 -10.67 0.41 -0.26
C TYR A 133 -11.25 -0.86 -0.87
N ALA A 134 -12.20 -1.51 -0.21
CA ALA A 134 -12.96 -2.60 -0.81
C ALA A 134 -13.76 -2.16 -2.03
N GLU A 135 -14.47 -1.03 -1.95
CA GLU A 135 -15.21 -0.48 -3.09
C GLU A 135 -14.27 -0.16 -4.25
N GLU A 136 -13.15 0.52 -3.97
CA GLU A 136 -12.14 0.86 -4.96
C GLU A 136 -11.55 -0.40 -5.62
N THR A 137 -11.10 -1.37 -4.83
CA THR A 137 -10.52 -2.64 -5.31
C THR A 137 -11.51 -3.45 -6.14
N ASN A 138 -12.78 -3.54 -5.69
CA ASN A 138 -13.83 -4.26 -6.42
C ASN A 138 -14.28 -3.54 -7.71
N SER A 139 -14.00 -2.25 -7.83
CA SER A 139 -14.34 -1.45 -9.02
C SER A 139 -13.30 -1.56 -10.14
N LEU A 140 -12.13 -2.17 -9.88
CA LEU A 140 -11.06 -2.34 -10.86
C LEU A 140 -11.54 -2.95 -12.18
N GLN A 141 -11.10 -2.36 -13.29
CA GLN A 141 -11.38 -2.84 -14.65
C GLN A 141 -10.06 -2.95 -15.44
N PRO A 142 -9.59 -4.18 -15.77
CA PRO A 142 -10.17 -5.46 -15.34
C PRO A 142 -10.02 -5.70 -13.83
N PRO A 143 -10.84 -6.59 -13.23
CA PRO A 143 -10.63 -7.01 -11.85
C PRO A 143 -9.22 -7.56 -11.65
N HIS A 144 -8.61 -7.29 -10.49
CA HIS A 144 -7.32 -7.86 -10.14
C HIS A 144 -7.39 -9.39 -10.10
N GLN A 145 -6.30 -10.06 -10.48
CA GLN A 145 -6.24 -11.53 -10.54
C GLN A 145 -5.41 -12.13 -9.39
N TYR A 146 -4.60 -11.30 -8.75
CA TYR A 146 -3.69 -11.60 -7.66
C TYR A 146 -3.32 -10.30 -6.94
N VAL A 147 -2.51 -10.41 -5.89
CA VAL A 147 -1.79 -9.29 -5.29
C VAL A 147 -0.29 -9.61 -5.21
N PRO A 148 0.61 -8.63 -5.28
CA PRO A 148 0.34 -7.20 -5.49
C PRO A 148 -0.23 -6.93 -6.89
N TRP A 149 -1.16 -5.98 -6.98
CA TRP A 149 -1.73 -5.54 -8.25
C TRP A 149 -1.37 -4.07 -8.49
N VAL A 150 -0.53 -3.83 -9.50
CA VAL A 150 0.01 -2.50 -9.79
C VAL A 150 -0.66 -1.94 -11.03
N VAL A 151 -1.24 -0.75 -10.89
CA VAL A 151 -1.90 0.00 -11.96
C VAL A 151 -1.09 1.26 -12.23
N LEU A 152 -0.65 1.43 -13.48
CA LEU A 152 0.10 2.61 -13.93
C LEU A 152 -0.73 3.37 -14.96
N ASN A 153 -1.06 4.63 -14.67
CA ASN A 153 -1.95 5.46 -15.49
C ASN A 153 -3.25 4.73 -15.88
N GLY A 154 -3.87 4.04 -14.92
CA GLY A 154 -5.10 3.27 -15.13
C GLY A 154 -4.93 1.96 -15.92
N GLN A 155 -3.70 1.52 -16.21
CA GLN A 155 -3.41 0.26 -16.89
C GLN A 155 -2.66 -0.70 -15.96
N PRO A 156 -3.16 -1.93 -15.73
CA PRO A 156 -2.45 -2.91 -14.91
C PRO A 156 -1.14 -3.37 -15.59
N LEU A 157 -0.08 -3.54 -14.79
CA LEU A 157 1.22 -4.02 -15.28
C LEU A 157 1.27 -5.56 -15.43
N TYR A 158 0.31 -6.27 -14.84
CA TYR A 158 0.30 -7.74 -14.75
C TYR A 158 1.66 -8.27 -14.24
N GLU A 159 2.20 -9.33 -14.86
CA GLU A 159 3.46 -9.99 -14.49
C GLU A 159 4.69 -9.07 -14.57
N ASN A 160 4.56 -7.86 -15.13
CA ASN A 160 5.64 -6.88 -15.20
C ASN A 160 5.66 -5.92 -14.02
N TYR A 161 4.85 -6.13 -12.97
CA TYR A 161 4.76 -5.20 -11.84
C TYR A 161 6.13 -4.95 -11.18
N GLU A 162 7.03 -5.93 -11.17
CA GLU A 162 8.40 -5.78 -10.67
C GLU A 162 9.26 -4.80 -11.48
N ASN A 163 8.91 -4.53 -12.73
CA ASN A 163 9.62 -3.58 -13.60
C ASN A 163 9.04 -2.17 -13.51
N VAL A 164 8.32 -1.83 -12.43
CA VAL A 164 7.57 -0.56 -12.29
C VAL A 164 8.39 0.69 -12.63
N GLU A 165 9.66 0.74 -12.26
CA GLU A 165 10.57 1.87 -12.56
C GLU A 165 10.73 2.10 -14.06
N GLU A 166 10.90 1.02 -14.83
CA GLU A 166 11.04 1.08 -16.29
C GLU A 166 9.75 1.62 -16.93
N TYR A 167 8.58 1.18 -16.43
CA TYR A 167 7.30 1.64 -16.94
C TYR A 167 7.01 3.10 -16.55
N ILE A 168 7.40 3.54 -15.34
CA ILE A 168 7.34 4.94 -14.93
C ILE A 168 8.18 5.79 -15.87
N CYS A 169 9.43 5.41 -16.11
CA CYS A 169 10.34 6.15 -17.01
C CYS A 169 9.79 6.25 -18.44
N LYS A 170 9.19 5.18 -18.96
CA LYS A 170 8.56 5.17 -20.29
C LYS A 170 7.29 6.04 -20.36
N ALA A 171 6.52 6.06 -19.28
CA ALA A 171 5.26 6.80 -19.22
C ALA A 171 5.48 8.30 -19.07
N TYR A 172 6.45 8.70 -18.24
CA TYR A 172 6.71 10.09 -17.93
C TYR A 172 7.11 10.90 -19.17
N LYS A 173 6.57 12.11 -19.30
CA LYS A 173 6.80 13.00 -20.47
C LYS A 173 7.72 14.18 -20.17
N GLY A 174 8.17 14.32 -18.92
CA GLY A 174 9.14 15.33 -18.51
C GLY A 174 10.58 14.85 -18.56
N THR A 175 11.49 15.66 -18.02
CA THR A 175 12.89 15.29 -17.83
C THR A 175 13.00 14.34 -16.65
N LEU A 176 13.60 13.17 -16.87
CA LEU A 176 13.81 12.19 -15.81
C LEU A 176 14.75 12.75 -14.72
N PRO A 177 14.53 12.38 -13.44
CA PRO A 177 15.51 12.55 -12.38
C PRO A 177 16.87 11.93 -12.77
N GLN A 178 17.95 12.49 -12.24
CA GLN A 178 19.32 12.15 -12.60
C GLN A 178 19.89 11.04 -11.72
#